data_AF-A0A955MX08-F1
#
_entry.id   AF-A0A955MX08-F1
#
_cell.length_a   1.000
_cell.length_b   1.000
_cell.length_c   1.000
_cell.angle_alpha   90.00
_cell.angle_beta   90.00
_cell.angle_gamma   90.00
#
_symmetry.space_group_name_H-M   'P 1'
#
loop_
_entity.id
_entity.type
_entity.pdbx_description
1 polymer ?
#
loop_
_entity_poly.entity_id
_entity_poly.type
_entity_poly.pdbx_seq_one_letter_code
_entity_poly.pdbx_strand_id
1 'polypeptide(L)'
;MRNRNEQTRSRVRLTAGAALCLILVCSTHEVWADIPPAIASEILGNVSDAPLRDFQLRLLDIALEAASEIPIQPHIKDRSRSQEAVVLACLELDQPGRAIRYTDRIDNWRRGSCYADIAFHLARQGDVESAEHCLELAERLSEVAEDWRKDRVHTKIAKTRAWLGEMEEARDLEEGVAESEFGKVALAEAMKGDQSSMEEQISALEPELESGNFDLVKNALSVCTKIYTRFYEDPMKRSAVEAKIKSTWSPMPIFIRIELLTGMVESALEHSDQETALRLVNETQVLVDEHQWPLEHGLPIKAKVVELRFRAGDETTARREADELLRQFEEHKEEIVNIYRAEALHPLARAYQAMGETGVALNVYKRAVEEGVENPNSRPRAEDLSATCCEMARWSIEPDQELWDRIEEIEQGLDAPW
;
A
#
# COMPACT_ATOMS: atom_id res chain seq x y z
N MET A 1 -11.45 68.38 -34.95
CA MET A 1 -12.31 67.47 -34.16
C MET A 1 -11.52 67.07 -32.92
N ARG A 2 -11.75 67.70 -31.75
CA ARG A 2 -12.60 67.23 -30.61
C ARG A 2 -12.22 65.78 -30.21
N ASN A 3 -11.86 65.41 -28.98
CA ASN A 3 -12.14 65.96 -27.65
C ASN A 3 -11.12 65.46 -26.59
N ARG A 4 -10.95 66.26 -25.53
CA ARG A 4 -10.41 65.89 -24.20
C ARG A 4 -11.35 64.93 -23.47
N ASN A 5 -10.81 64.13 -22.55
CA ASN A 5 -11.34 63.76 -21.21
C ASN A 5 -10.29 62.86 -20.53
N GLU A 6 -9.52 63.32 -19.55
CA GLU A 6 -9.85 63.40 -18.11
C GLU A 6 -10.58 62.16 -17.57
N GLN A 7 -9.83 61.24 -16.95
CA GLN A 7 -10.35 60.28 -15.97
C GLN A 7 -9.35 60.07 -14.82
N THR A 8 -9.56 60.88 -13.79
CA THR A 8 -9.69 60.53 -12.36
C THR A 8 -8.96 59.29 -11.84
N ARG A 9 -7.84 59.52 -11.13
CA ARG A 9 -7.23 58.54 -10.20
C ARG A 9 -8.07 58.44 -8.93
N SER A 10 -8.82 57.34 -8.80
CA SER A 10 -9.46 56.93 -7.54
C SER A 10 -8.44 56.21 -6.65
N ARG A 11 -8.18 56.77 -5.46
CA ARG A 11 -7.41 56.13 -4.38
C ARG A 11 -8.36 55.20 -3.62
N VAL A 12 -8.25 53.90 -3.84
CA VAL A 12 -8.88 52.89 -2.98
C VAL A 12 -7.99 52.70 -1.76
N ARG A 13 -8.48 53.13 -0.59
CA ARG A 13 -7.92 52.77 0.72
C ARG A 13 -8.47 51.40 1.09
N LEU A 14 -7.63 50.36 1.06
CA LEU A 14 -7.91 49.07 1.68
C LEU A 14 -7.64 49.19 3.18
N THR A 15 -8.70 49.21 3.98
CA THR A 15 -8.66 49.05 5.43
C THR A 15 -8.47 47.56 5.74
N ALA A 16 -7.31 47.21 6.29
CA ALA A 16 -7.02 45.89 6.83
C ALA A 16 -7.83 45.68 8.14
N GLY A 17 -8.92 44.92 8.04
CA GLY A 17 -9.60 44.35 9.21
C GLY A 17 -8.96 43.01 9.54
N ALA A 18 -8.15 42.95 10.59
CA ALA A 18 -7.63 41.70 11.13
C ALA A 18 -8.78 40.96 11.85
N ALA A 19 -9.37 39.98 11.18
CA ALA A 19 -10.25 39.00 11.82
C ALA A 19 -9.37 37.95 12.50
N LEU A 20 -9.30 38.03 13.83
CA LEU A 20 -8.67 37.03 14.68
C LEU A 20 -9.57 35.78 14.69
N CYS A 21 -9.35 34.86 13.75
CA CYS A 21 -9.93 33.52 13.82
C CYS A 21 -9.22 32.74 14.94
N LEU A 22 -9.81 32.74 16.13
CA LEU A 22 -9.54 31.75 17.16
C LEU A 22 -9.95 30.37 16.61
N ILE A 23 -8.99 29.65 16.05
CA ILE A 23 -9.13 28.21 15.81
C ILE A 23 -9.05 27.55 17.19
N LEU A 24 -10.21 27.28 17.78
CA LEU A 24 -10.35 26.34 18.88
C LEU A 24 -10.02 24.95 18.30
N VAL A 25 -8.76 24.52 18.43
CA VAL A 25 -8.39 23.12 18.27
C VAL A 25 -8.88 22.40 19.53
N CYS A 26 -10.15 21.99 19.53
CA CYS A 26 -10.65 21.02 20.50
C CYS A 26 -10.03 19.66 20.13
N SER A 27 -8.84 19.37 20.65
CA SER A 27 -8.32 18.01 20.71
C SER A 27 -9.10 17.28 21.81
N THR A 28 -10.24 16.72 21.45
CA THR A 28 -10.85 15.67 22.26
C THR A 28 -9.94 14.45 22.12
N HIS A 29 -9.18 14.15 23.17
CA HIS A 29 -8.48 12.88 23.26
C HIS A 29 -9.54 11.76 23.18
N GLU A 30 -9.64 11.11 22.03
CA GLU A 30 -10.35 9.85 21.88
C GLU A 30 -9.62 8.85 22.79
N VAL A 31 -10.23 8.53 23.93
CA VAL A 31 -9.78 7.43 24.77
C VAL A 31 -10.24 6.17 24.06
N TRP A 32 -9.37 5.58 23.25
CA TRP A 32 -9.62 4.29 22.62
C TRP A 32 -9.83 3.26 23.73
N ALA A 33 -10.99 2.58 23.70
CA ALA A 33 -11.38 1.66 24.75
C ALA A 33 -10.37 0.51 24.86
N ASP A 34 -9.95 0.19 26.09
CA ASP A 34 -9.10 -0.97 26.35
C ASP A 34 -9.84 -2.24 25.91
N ILE A 35 -9.32 -2.91 24.89
CA ILE A 35 -9.79 -4.25 24.53
C ILE A 35 -9.47 -5.18 25.71
N PRO A 36 -10.44 -5.96 26.23
CA PRO A 36 -10.18 -6.88 27.32
C PRO A 36 -9.03 -7.83 26.96
N PRO A 37 -7.96 -7.90 27.78
CA PRO A 37 -6.78 -8.75 27.49
C PRO A 37 -7.09 -10.23 27.25
N ALA A 38 -8.23 -10.71 27.77
CA ALA A 38 -8.70 -12.08 27.62
C ALA A 38 -8.95 -12.47 26.15
N ILE A 39 -9.47 -11.56 25.32
CA ILE A 39 -9.86 -11.86 23.94
C ILE A 39 -8.62 -11.97 23.06
N ALA A 40 -7.68 -11.03 23.18
CA ALA A 40 -6.42 -11.10 22.44
C ALA A 40 -5.61 -12.37 22.79
N SER A 41 -5.61 -12.76 24.07
CA SER A 41 -4.93 -13.99 24.51
C SER A 41 -5.58 -15.27 23.99
N GLU A 42 -6.90 -15.28 23.77
CA GLU A 42 -7.63 -16.41 23.22
C GLU A 42 -7.29 -16.63 21.75
N ILE A 43 -7.32 -15.57 20.94
CA ILE A 43 -6.95 -15.62 19.52
C ILE A 43 -5.50 -16.09 19.34
N LEU A 44 -4.58 -15.55 20.14
CA LEU A 44 -3.16 -15.92 20.09
C LEU A 44 -2.90 -17.39 20.43
N GLY A 45 -3.80 -18.06 21.14
CA GLY A 45 -3.68 -19.49 21.47
C GLY A 45 -3.94 -20.42 20.28
N ASN A 46 -4.69 -19.94 19.28
CA ASN A 46 -5.19 -20.75 18.16
C ASN A 46 -4.47 -20.46 16.84
N VAL A 47 -3.82 -19.31 16.72
CA VAL A 47 -3.16 -18.86 15.49
C VAL A 47 -1.67 -19.25 15.49
N SER A 48 -1.21 -19.86 14.39
CA SER A 48 0.20 -20.24 14.20
C SER A 48 0.88 -19.36 13.16
N ASP A 49 2.07 -18.86 13.50
CA ASP A 49 2.96 -18.19 12.55
C ASP A 49 3.71 -19.22 11.68
N ALA A 50 3.92 -18.91 10.40
CA ALA A 50 4.79 -19.69 9.53
C ALA A 50 6.26 -19.61 9.98
N PRO A 51 7.12 -20.60 9.74
CA PRO A 51 8.52 -20.50 10.11
C PRO A 51 9.26 -19.45 9.26
N LEU A 52 9.90 -18.49 9.92
CA LEU A 52 10.82 -17.52 9.30
C LEU A 52 12.24 -17.68 9.85
N ARG A 53 13.21 -17.09 9.16
CA ARG A 53 14.58 -16.97 9.67
C ARG A 53 14.64 -15.95 10.80
N ASP A 54 15.52 -16.17 11.77
CA ASP A 54 15.66 -15.31 12.96
C ASP A 54 15.88 -13.83 12.59
N PHE A 55 16.65 -13.57 11.54
CA PHE A 55 16.89 -12.20 11.08
C PHE A 55 15.62 -11.51 10.55
N GLN A 56 14.70 -12.24 9.90
CA GLN A 56 13.46 -11.67 9.40
C GLN A 56 12.54 -11.28 10.57
N LEU A 57 12.48 -12.13 11.60
CA LEU A 57 11.75 -11.82 12.84
C LEU A 57 12.35 -10.59 13.52
N ARG A 58 13.69 -10.54 13.63
CA ARG A 58 14.41 -9.41 14.22
C ARG A 58 14.17 -8.10 13.46
N LEU A 59 14.16 -8.13 12.13
CA LEU A 59 13.84 -6.96 11.31
C LEU A 59 12.41 -6.47 11.55
N LEU A 60 11.43 -7.37 11.67
CA LEU A 60 10.05 -7.01 11.98
C LEU A 60 9.90 -6.44 13.40
N ASP A 61 10.66 -6.95 14.37
CA ASP A 61 10.70 -6.40 15.73
C ASP A 61 11.24 -4.96 15.72
N ILE A 62 12.41 -4.73 15.10
CA ILE A 62 13.01 -3.38 14.99
C ILE A 62 12.11 -2.43 14.21
N ALA A 63 11.46 -2.89 13.14
CA ALA A 63 10.53 -2.05 12.38
C ALA A 63 9.39 -1.52 13.26
N LEU A 64 8.83 -2.39 14.10
CA LEU A 64 7.76 -2.00 15.02
C LEU A 64 8.27 -1.07 16.13
N GLU A 65 9.45 -1.33 16.69
CA GLU A 65 10.02 -0.45 17.72
C GLU A 65 10.32 0.93 17.16
N ALA A 66 11.00 1.02 16.00
CA ALA A 66 11.24 2.29 15.32
C ALA A 66 9.93 3.07 15.07
N ALA A 67 8.89 2.41 14.54
CA ALA A 67 7.58 3.03 14.35
C ALA A 67 6.94 3.48 15.68
N SER A 68 7.18 2.75 16.76
CA SER A 68 6.64 3.00 18.10
C SER A 68 7.44 4.03 18.90
N GLU A 69 8.62 4.45 18.44
CA GLU A 69 9.34 5.59 19.02
C GLU A 69 8.70 6.93 18.60
N ILE A 70 8.01 6.98 17.45
CA ILE A 70 7.29 8.18 17.00
C ILE A 70 6.25 8.58 18.06
N PRO A 71 6.30 9.79 18.66
CA PRO A 71 5.40 10.18 19.74
C PRO A 71 3.94 10.17 19.32
N ILE A 72 3.06 9.72 20.23
CA ILE A 72 1.61 9.78 20.00
C ILE A 72 1.16 11.24 19.77
N GLN A 73 1.66 12.20 20.54
CA GLN A 73 1.35 13.61 20.34
C GLN A 73 2.60 14.37 19.85
N PRO A 74 2.50 15.13 18.74
CA PRO A 74 1.35 15.31 17.84
C PRO A 74 1.25 14.27 16.69
N HIS A 75 2.06 13.20 16.71
CA HIS A 75 2.32 12.36 15.52
C HIS A 75 1.60 11.00 15.48
N ILE A 76 0.48 10.83 16.19
CA ILE A 76 -0.30 9.57 16.24
C ILE A 76 -0.62 9.00 14.86
N LYS A 77 -0.88 9.88 13.87
CA LYS A 77 -1.18 9.46 12.50
C LYS A 77 0.00 8.74 11.85
N ASP A 78 1.20 9.29 11.98
CA ASP A 78 2.42 8.80 11.33
C ASP A 78 2.92 7.54 12.05
N ARG A 79 2.90 7.54 13.39
CA ARG A 79 3.14 6.36 14.26
C ARG A 79 2.26 5.19 13.84
N SER A 80 0.93 5.39 13.87
CA SER A 80 -0.03 4.31 13.62
C SER A 80 -0.01 3.83 12.17
N ARG A 81 0.30 4.72 11.21
CA ARG A 81 0.47 4.34 9.79
C ARG A 81 1.69 3.43 9.62
N SER A 82 2.80 3.77 10.26
CA SER A 82 4.02 2.97 10.19
C SER A 82 3.83 1.61 10.87
N GLN A 83 3.19 1.57 12.04
CA GLN A 83 2.84 0.31 12.72
C GLN A 83 1.88 -0.56 11.88
N GLU A 84 0.86 0.03 11.25
CA GLU A 84 -0.03 -0.68 10.30
C GLU A 84 0.78 -1.30 9.15
N ALA A 85 1.77 -0.60 8.60
CA ALA A 85 2.63 -1.16 7.56
C ALA A 85 3.45 -2.38 8.05
N VAL A 86 3.91 -2.39 9.30
CA VAL A 86 4.58 -3.57 9.90
C VAL A 86 3.60 -4.74 10.06
N VAL A 87 2.36 -4.48 10.47
CA VAL A 87 1.30 -5.51 10.57
C VAL A 87 1.03 -6.13 9.19
N LEU A 88 0.90 -5.31 8.14
CA LEU A 88 0.71 -5.81 6.78
C LEU A 88 1.91 -6.63 6.29
N ALA A 89 3.14 -6.20 6.60
CA ALA A 89 4.34 -6.98 6.30
C ALA A 89 4.37 -8.34 7.02
N CYS A 90 3.85 -8.42 8.25
CA CYS A 90 3.66 -9.69 8.95
C CYS A 90 2.67 -10.60 8.22
N LEU A 91 1.54 -10.06 7.74
CA LEU A 91 0.54 -10.84 6.99
C LEU A 91 1.06 -11.32 5.64
N GLU A 92 1.89 -10.53 4.95
CA GLU A 92 2.57 -10.93 3.71
C GLU A 92 3.59 -12.06 3.92
N LEU A 93 4.08 -12.24 5.16
CA LEU A 93 5.01 -13.29 5.58
C LEU A 93 4.34 -14.43 6.34
N ASP A 94 3.00 -14.53 6.28
CA ASP A 94 2.19 -15.52 7.01
C ASP A 94 2.52 -15.57 8.52
N GLN A 95 2.65 -14.39 9.15
CA GLN A 95 2.85 -14.21 10.60
C GLN A 95 1.61 -13.62 11.31
N PRO A 96 0.42 -14.24 11.23
CA PRO A 96 -0.81 -13.68 11.79
C PRO A 96 -0.78 -13.52 13.32
N GLY A 97 -0.11 -14.41 14.06
CA GLY A 97 0.06 -14.29 15.51
C GLY A 97 0.91 -13.09 15.90
N ARG A 98 1.99 -12.82 15.15
CA ARG A 98 2.78 -11.59 15.31
C ARG A 98 1.99 -10.33 14.92
N ALA A 99 1.24 -10.39 13.82
CA ALA A 99 0.38 -9.31 13.36
C ALA A 99 -0.64 -8.89 14.44
N ILE A 100 -1.25 -9.86 15.14
CA ILE A 100 -2.15 -9.59 16.28
C ILE A 100 -1.42 -8.85 17.40
N ARG A 101 -0.26 -9.36 17.86
CA ARG A 101 0.53 -8.72 18.93
C ARG A 101 0.93 -7.29 18.58
N TYR A 102 1.23 -7.04 17.31
CA TYR A 102 1.65 -5.72 16.83
C TYR A 102 0.47 -4.77 16.71
N THR A 103 -0.68 -5.27 16.27
CA THR A 103 -1.94 -4.53 16.18
C THR A 103 -2.35 -3.97 17.54
N ASP A 104 -2.09 -4.69 18.63
CA ASP A 104 -2.39 -4.24 20.00
C ASP A 104 -1.67 -2.93 20.40
N ARG A 105 -0.58 -2.57 19.71
CA ARG A 105 0.21 -1.35 19.97
C ARG A 105 -0.23 -0.13 19.15
N ILE A 106 -1.28 -0.26 18.34
CA ILE A 106 -1.80 0.81 17.49
C ILE A 106 -2.84 1.62 18.27
N ASP A 107 -2.58 2.92 18.44
CA ASP A 107 -3.35 3.81 19.31
C ASP A 107 -4.55 4.51 18.62
N ASN A 108 -4.92 4.11 17.40
CA ASN A 108 -6.06 4.72 16.69
C ASN A 108 -6.87 3.71 15.87
N TRP A 109 -7.84 4.22 15.09
CA TRP A 109 -8.74 3.43 14.22
C TRP A 109 -8.05 2.40 13.32
N ARG A 110 -6.76 2.59 12.99
CA ARG A 110 -5.97 1.61 12.23
C ARG A 110 -5.87 0.27 12.94
N ARG A 111 -6.01 0.23 14.26
CA ARG A 111 -6.11 -1.00 15.04
C ARG A 111 -7.29 -1.86 14.55
N GLY A 112 -8.47 -1.28 14.43
CA GLY A 112 -9.65 -1.97 13.89
C GLY A 112 -9.45 -2.38 12.43
N SER A 113 -8.79 -1.51 11.65
CA SER A 113 -8.43 -1.79 10.25
C SER A 113 -7.50 -3.01 10.12
N CYS A 114 -6.51 -3.12 11.00
CA CYS A 114 -5.55 -4.22 11.05
C CYS A 114 -6.22 -5.53 11.47
N TYR A 115 -7.10 -5.53 12.48
CA TYR A 115 -7.86 -6.74 12.82
C TYR A 115 -8.73 -7.24 11.67
N ALA A 116 -9.35 -6.33 10.90
CA ALA A 116 -10.11 -6.73 9.72
C ALA A 116 -9.21 -7.35 8.61
N ASP A 117 -7.98 -6.83 8.42
CA ASP A 117 -7.02 -7.45 7.49
C ASP A 117 -6.53 -8.81 7.98
N ILE A 118 -6.27 -8.96 9.29
CA ILE A 118 -5.92 -10.23 9.92
C ILE A 118 -7.06 -11.25 9.75
N ALA A 119 -8.30 -10.82 9.99
CA ALA A 119 -9.48 -11.66 9.79
C ALA A 119 -9.57 -12.17 8.35
N PHE A 120 -9.39 -11.27 7.37
CA PHE A 120 -9.38 -11.65 5.96
C PHE A 120 -8.28 -12.66 5.64
N HIS A 121 -7.08 -12.49 6.20
CA HIS A 121 -5.96 -13.41 6.03
C HIS A 121 -6.28 -14.80 6.59
N LEU A 122 -6.77 -14.88 7.83
CA LEU A 122 -7.15 -16.14 8.50
C LEU A 122 -8.30 -16.85 7.76
N ALA A 123 -9.32 -16.10 7.32
CA ALA A 123 -10.43 -16.63 6.55
C ALA A 123 -9.98 -17.21 5.19
N ARG A 124 -8.93 -16.65 4.57
CA ARG A 124 -8.33 -17.21 3.34
C ARG A 124 -7.58 -18.51 3.58
N GLN A 125 -7.02 -18.70 4.77
CA GLN A 125 -6.35 -19.93 5.18
C GLN A 125 -7.34 -20.99 5.71
N GLY A 126 -8.62 -20.63 5.88
CA GLY A 126 -9.67 -21.52 6.36
C GLY A 126 -9.84 -21.55 7.88
N ASP A 127 -9.12 -20.70 8.62
CA ASP A 127 -9.30 -20.52 10.05
C ASP A 127 -10.45 -19.54 10.33
N VAL A 128 -11.67 -20.04 10.18
CA VAL A 128 -12.90 -19.25 10.32
C VAL A 128 -13.09 -18.76 11.76
N GLU A 129 -12.78 -19.60 12.76
CA GLU A 129 -12.98 -19.26 14.18
C GLU A 129 -12.12 -18.06 14.60
N SER A 130 -10.81 -18.10 14.30
CA SER A 130 -9.93 -16.97 14.60
C SER A 130 -10.27 -15.73 13.77
N ALA A 131 -10.75 -15.91 12.54
CA ALA A 131 -11.22 -14.80 11.70
C ALA A 131 -12.43 -14.09 12.31
N GLU A 132 -13.44 -14.82 12.78
CA GLU A 132 -14.62 -14.27 13.46
C GLU A 132 -14.23 -13.44 14.69
N HIS A 133 -13.35 -13.96 15.54
CA HIS A 133 -12.89 -13.20 16.70
C HIS A 133 -12.19 -11.90 16.32
N CYS A 134 -11.41 -11.89 15.24
CA CYS A 134 -10.80 -10.68 14.72
C CYS A 134 -11.85 -9.69 14.15
N LEU A 135 -12.92 -10.18 13.50
CA LEU A 135 -14.02 -9.33 13.04
C LEU A 135 -14.75 -8.67 14.21
N GLU A 136 -15.04 -9.42 15.28
CA GLU A 136 -15.66 -8.85 16.48
C GLU A 136 -14.82 -7.72 17.12
N LEU A 137 -13.49 -7.84 17.07
CA LEU A 137 -12.58 -6.79 17.54
C LEU A 137 -12.57 -5.59 16.59
N ALA A 138 -12.54 -5.83 15.28
CA ALA A 138 -12.60 -4.77 14.28
C ALA A 138 -13.91 -3.97 14.37
N GLU A 139 -15.05 -4.63 14.54
CA GLU A 139 -16.37 -4.01 14.71
C GLU A 139 -16.43 -3.14 15.97
N ARG A 140 -16.01 -3.67 17.12
CA ARG A 140 -15.99 -2.89 18.37
C ARG A 140 -15.13 -1.63 18.27
N LEU A 141 -14.01 -1.70 17.54
CA LEU A 141 -13.14 -0.54 17.32
C LEU A 141 -13.68 0.43 16.27
N SER A 142 -14.52 -0.03 15.34
CA SER A 142 -15.17 0.85 14.35
C SER A 142 -16.26 1.70 14.99
N GLU A 143 -16.93 1.22 16.06
CA GLU A 143 -17.98 1.96 16.77
C GLU A 143 -17.51 3.30 17.35
N VAL A 144 -16.24 3.37 17.75
CA VAL A 144 -15.63 4.57 18.34
C VAL A 144 -14.87 5.42 17.32
N ALA A 145 -14.80 5.01 16.05
CA ALA A 145 -14.10 5.73 15.00
C ALA A 145 -15.03 6.76 14.31
N GLU A 146 -14.47 7.92 13.94
CA GLU A 146 -15.22 8.98 13.24
C GLU A 146 -15.40 8.70 11.73
N ASP A 147 -16.63 8.91 11.24
CA ASP A 147 -17.05 9.01 9.84
C ASP A 147 -16.27 8.08 8.87
N TRP A 148 -15.43 8.65 8.02
CA TRP A 148 -14.69 7.94 6.97
C TRP A 148 -13.73 6.86 7.50
N ARG A 149 -13.29 6.95 8.75
CA ARG A 149 -12.42 5.93 9.37
C ARG A 149 -13.22 4.68 9.68
N LYS A 150 -14.45 4.87 10.17
CA LYS A 150 -15.41 3.79 10.42
C LYS A 150 -15.76 3.10 9.10
N ASP A 151 -16.06 3.87 8.04
CA ASP A 151 -16.33 3.32 6.71
C ASP A 151 -15.20 2.41 6.24
N ARG A 152 -13.94 2.86 6.36
CA ARG A 152 -12.77 2.04 5.99
C ARG A 152 -12.64 0.74 6.75
N VAL A 153 -12.98 0.72 8.05
CA VAL A 153 -12.97 -0.51 8.84
C VAL A 153 -14.14 -1.41 8.42
N HIS A 154 -15.34 -0.85 8.25
CA HIS A 154 -16.52 -1.57 7.78
C HIS A 154 -16.30 -2.22 6.42
N THR A 155 -15.68 -1.53 5.46
CA THR A 155 -15.42 -2.12 4.14
C THR A 155 -14.47 -3.31 4.21
N LYS A 156 -13.48 -3.30 5.13
CA LYS A 156 -12.60 -4.47 5.34
C LYS A 156 -13.33 -5.63 6.03
N ILE A 157 -14.22 -5.33 6.99
CA ILE A 157 -15.10 -6.33 7.62
C ILE A 157 -16.02 -6.95 6.56
N ALA A 158 -16.71 -6.12 5.77
CA ALA A 158 -17.61 -6.53 4.70
C ALA A 158 -16.91 -7.44 3.67
N LYS A 159 -15.70 -7.06 3.26
CA LYS A 159 -14.85 -7.88 2.37
C LYS A 159 -14.58 -9.27 2.96
N THR A 160 -14.37 -9.37 4.27
CA THR A 160 -14.15 -10.65 4.97
C THR A 160 -15.44 -11.45 5.08
N ARG A 161 -16.55 -10.83 5.46
CA ARG A 161 -17.90 -11.45 5.49
C ARG A 161 -18.27 -12.03 4.12
N ALA A 162 -18.06 -11.27 3.05
CA ALA A 162 -18.28 -11.75 1.68
C ALA A 162 -17.39 -12.93 1.33
N TRP A 163 -16.11 -12.91 1.76
CA TRP A 163 -15.24 -14.07 1.61
C TRP A 163 -15.77 -15.27 2.39
N LEU A 164 -16.32 -15.11 3.58
CA LEU A 164 -16.91 -16.22 4.36
C LEU A 164 -18.25 -16.72 3.79
N GLY A 165 -18.84 -16.01 2.83
CA GLY A 165 -20.11 -16.36 2.18
C GLY A 165 -21.33 -15.65 2.79
N GLU A 166 -21.10 -14.71 3.71
CA GLU A 166 -22.10 -13.95 4.45
C GLU A 166 -22.45 -12.67 3.68
N MET A 167 -23.03 -12.86 2.49
CA MET A 167 -23.23 -11.78 1.53
C MET A 167 -24.26 -10.73 1.97
N GLU A 168 -25.23 -11.11 2.80
CA GLU A 168 -26.22 -10.18 3.34
C GLU A 168 -25.55 -9.20 4.31
N GLU A 169 -24.79 -9.71 5.28
CA GLU A 169 -24.05 -8.88 6.24
C GLU A 169 -22.99 -8.01 5.56
N ALA A 170 -22.31 -8.54 4.54
CA ALA A 170 -21.36 -7.75 3.75
C ALA A 170 -22.04 -6.55 3.07
N ARG A 171 -23.26 -6.72 2.54
CA ARG A 171 -24.01 -5.64 1.89
C ARG A 171 -24.54 -4.62 2.88
N ASP A 172 -25.02 -5.08 4.04
CA ASP A 172 -25.49 -4.19 5.11
C ASP A 172 -24.35 -3.28 5.60
N LEU A 173 -23.12 -3.80 5.67
CA LEU A 173 -21.93 -3.02 6.02
C LEU A 173 -21.46 -2.07 4.92
N GLU A 174 -21.77 -2.36 3.65
CA GLU A 174 -21.54 -1.44 2.52
C GLU A 174 -22.66 -0.41 2.36
N GLU A 175 -23.81 -0.58 3.03
CA GLU A 175 -24.89 0.40 2.94
C GLU A 175 -24.46 1.73 3.60
N GLY A 176 -24.30 2.77 2.78
CA GLY A 176 -23.94 4.10 3.25
C GLY A 176 -22.45 4.37 3.40
N VAL A 177 -21.56 3.45 2.99
CA VAL A 177 -20.12 3.76 2.89
C VAL A 177 -19.86 4.76 1.76
N ALA A 178 -18.77 5.51 1.87
CA ALA A 178 -18.34 6.43 0.83
C ALA A 178 -18.12 5.72 -0.53
N GLU A 179 -18.37 6.42 -1.63
CA GLU A 179 -18.25 5.85 -2.99
C GLU A 179 -16.86 5.27 -3.30
N SER A 180 -15.82 5.83 -2.67
CA SER A 180 -14.44 5.36 -2.80
C SER A 180 -14.19 3.97 -2.21
N GLU A 181 -15.12 3.48 -1.40
CA GLU A 181 -15.07 2.17 -0.78
C GLU A 181 -15.89 1.11 -1.57
N PHE A 182 -16.79 1.53 -2.47
CA PHE A 182 -17.61 0.60 -3.28
C PHE A 182 -16.76 -0.30 -4.17
N GLY A 183 -17.16 -1.57 -4.28
CA GLY A 183 -16.52 -2.55 -5.16
C GLY A 183 -15.35 -3.31 -4.51
N LYS A 184 -14.96 -2.97 -3.28
CA LYS A 184 -13.98 -3.74 -2.51
C LYS A 184 -14.56 -5.09 -2.04
N VAL A 185 -15.86 -5.17 -1.76
CA VAL A 185 -16.56 -6.46 -1.54
C VAL A 185 -16.68 -7.26 -2.83
N ALA A 186 -17.04 -6.62 -3.95
CA ALA A 186 -17.11 -7.26 -5.26
C ALA A 186 -15.77 -7.91 -5.66
N LEU A 187 -14.63 -7.35 -5.22
CA LEU A 187 -13.32 -7.95 -5.40
C LEU A 187 -13.19 -9.31 -4.68
N ALA A 188 -13.69 -9.43 -3.45
CA ALA A 188 -13.70 -10.72 -2.73
C ALA A 188 -14.62 -11.75 -3.39
N GLU A 189 -15.80 -11.33 -3.87
CA GLU A 189 -16.70 -12.19 -4.63
C GLU A 189 -16.05 -12.70 -5.92
N ALA A 190 -15.37 -11.81 -6.66
CA ALA A 190 -14.68 -12.17 -7.90
C ALA A 190 -13.58 -13.22 -7.67
N MET A 191 -12.98 -13.26 -6.48
CA MET A 191 -12.00 -14.29 -6.13
C MET A 191 -12.63 -15.67 -5.83
N LYS A 192 -13.92 -15.74 -5.45
CA LYS A 192 -14.62 -17.00 -5.08
C LYS A 192 -15.61 -17.54 -6.11
N GLY A 193 -16.03 -16.73 -7.09
CA GLY A 193 -17.06 -17.12 -8.06
C GLY A 193 -16.71 -18.35 -8.91
N ASP A 194 -17.75 -19.04 -9.40
CA ASP A 194 -17.64 -20.26 -10.21
C ASP A 194 -17.16 -20.01 -11.66
N GLN A 195 -16.89 -21.08 -12.42
CA GLN A 195 -16.42 -20.95 -13.81
C GLN A 195 -17.50 -20.43 -14.79
N SER A 196 -18.79 -20.53 -14.43
CA SER A 196 -19.94 -20.15 -15.25
C SER A 196 -20.27 -18.65 -15.21
N SER A 197 -19.77 -17.91 -14.21
CA SER A 197 -20.22 -16.54 -13.93
C SER A 197 -19.42 -15.41 -14.59
N MET A 198 -18.42 -15.66 -15.44
CA MET A 198 -17.56 -14.56 -15.95
C MET A 198 -18.33 -13.43 -16.63
N GLU A 199 -19.20 -13.78 -17.59
CA GLU A 199 -19.95 -12.78 -18.37
C GLU A 199 -20.93 -12.03 -17.48
N GLU A 200 -21.58 -12.72 -16.54
CA GLU A 200 -22.47 -12.12 -15.55
C GLU A 200 -21.72 -11.14 -14.63
N GLN A 201 -20.53 -11.52 -14.16
CA GLN A 201 -19.69 -10.66 -13.32
C GLN A 201 -19.21 -9.42 -14.07
N ILE A 202 -18.74 -9.55 -15.32
CA ILE A 202 -18.31 -8.39 -16.11
C ILE A 202 -19.50 -7.49 -16.45
N SER A 203 -20.65 -8.08 -16.78
CA SER A 203 -21.90 -7.36 -17.05
C SER A 203 -22.36 -6.56 -15.83
N ALA A 204 -22.25 -7.15 -14.63
CA ALA A 204 -22.58 -6.49 -13.37
C ALA A 204 -21.70 -5.26 -13.07
N LEU A 205 -20.48 -5.18 -13.65
CA LEU A 205 -19.55 -4.05 -13.48
C LEU A 205 -19.74 -2.94 -14.53
N GLU A 206 -20.60 -3.14 -15.55
CA GLU A 206 -20.78 -2.15 -16.62
C GLU A 206 -21.31 -0.79 -16.11
N PRO A 207 -22.29 -0.73 -15.19
CA PRO A 207 -22.75 0.54 -14.65
C PRO A 207 -21.63 1.37 -14.01
N GLU A 208 -20.72 0.73 -13.28
CA GLU A 208 -19.58 1.38 -12.61
C GLU A 208 -18.55 1.86 -13.64
N LEU A 209 -18.24 1.02 -14.63
CA LEU A 209 -17.30 1.36 -15.72
C LEU A 209 -17.82 2.52 -16.59
N GLU A 210 -19.14 2.66 -16.72
CA GLU A 210 -19.80 3.71 -17.49
C GLU A 210 -20.15 4.96 -16.66
N SER A 211 -20.03 4.90 -15.34
CA SER A 211 -20.44 5.96 -14.42
C SER A 211 -19.69 7.29 -14.62
N GLY A 212 -18.48 7.25 -15.17
CA GLY A 212 -17.56 8.40 -15.23
C GLY A 212 -16.99 8.80 -13.86
N ASN A 213 -17.37 8.12 -12.78
CA ASN A 213 -16.81 8.31 -11.45
C ASN A 213 -15.47 7.59 -11.35
N PHE A 214 -14.40 8.33 -11.10
CA PHE A 214 -13.04 7.81 -11.07
C PHE A 214 -12.86 6.62 -10.11
N ASP A 215 -13.40 6.72 -8.89
CA ASP A 215 -13.21 5.68 -7.87
C ASP A 215 -13.98 4.40 -8.23
N LEU A 216 -15.23 4.54 -8.72
CA LEU A 216 -16.04 3.39 -9.17
C LEU A 216 -15.37 2.68 -10.35
N VAL A 217 -14.91 3.44 -11.35
CA VAL A 217 -14.21 2.87 -12.52
C VAL A 217 -12.92 2.18 -12.09
N LYS A 218 -12.12 2.79 -11.20
CA LYS A 218 -10.89 2.19 -10.68
C LYS A 218 -11.18 0.87 -9.96
N ASN A 219 -12.20 0.84 -9.09
CA ASN A 219 -12.54 -0.35 -8.32
C ASN A 219 -13.05 -1.47 -9.25
N ALA A 220 -13.93 -1.15 -10.22
CA ALA A 220 -14.40 -2.10 -11.22
C ALA A 220 -13.26 -2.69 -12.08
N LEU A 221 -12.30 -1.85 -12.50
CA LEU A 221 -11.12 -2.33 -13.24
C LEU A 221 -10.21 -3.22 -12.38
N SER A 222 -10.10 -2.93 -11.08
CA SER A 222 -9.39 -3.80 -10.15
C SER A 222 -10.07 -5.17 -10.04
N VAL A 223 -11.41 -5.23 -10.02
CA VAL A 223 -12.17 -6.49 -10.09
C VAL A 223 -11.89 -7.23 -11.41
N CYS A 224 -11.87 -6.52 -12.55
CA CYS A 224 -11.51 -7.12 -13.84
C CYS A 224 -10.13 -7.79 -13.83
N THR A 225 -9.12 -7.24 -13.14
CA THR A 225 -7.80 -7.90 -13.04
C THR A 225 -7.85 -9.22 -12.24
N LYS A 226 -8.76 -9.34 -11.25
CA LYS A 226 -8.99 -10.59 -10.53
C LYS A 226 -9.73 -11.60 -11.38
N ILE A 227 -10.71 -11.16 -12.18
CA ILE A 227 -11.37 -12.01 -13.17
C ILE A 227 -10.37 -12.51 -14.23
N TYR A 228 -9.48 -11.62 -14.72
CA TYR A 228 -8.39 -11.98 -15.64
C TYR A 228 -7.54 -13.12 -15.08
N THR A 229 -7.17 -13.03 -13.79
CA THR A 229 -6.38 -14.05 -13.10
C THR A 229 -7.15 -15.36 -12.92
N ARG A 230 -8.42 -15.29 -12.50
CA ARG A 230 -9.24 -16.49 -12.26
C ARG A 230 -9.47 -17.30 -13.55
N PHE A 231 -9.62 -16.62 -14.69
CA PHE A 231 -9.88 -17.23 -15.98
C PHE A 231 -8.63 -17.29 -16.88
N TYR A 232 -7.44 -17.27 -16.29
CA TYR A 232 -6.19 -17.18 -17.06
C TYR A 232 -6.02 -18.33 -18.05
N GLU A 233 -6.40 -19.54 -17.65
CA GLU A 233 -6.30 -20.78 -18.45
C GLU A 233 -7.22 -20.81 -19.68
N ASP A 234 -8.19 -19.89 -19.81
CA ASP A 234 -9.04 -19.74 -20.98
C ASP A 234 -8.58 -18.52 -21.81
N PRO A 235 -7.86 -18.73 -22.92
CA PRO A 235 -7.28 -17.61 -23.69
C PRO A 235 -8.32 -16.66 -24.27
N MET A 236 -9.53 -17.14 -24.58
CA MET A 236 -10.60 -16.30 -25.13
C MET A 236 -11.15 -15.39 -24.03
N LYS A 237 -11.44 -15.95 -22.85
CA LYS A 237 -11.89 -15.19 -21.68
C LYS A 237 -10.84 -14.19 -21.23
N ARG A 238 -9.59 -14.62 -21.09
CA ARG A 238 -8.44 -13.77 -20.76
C ARG A 238 -8.32 -12.57 -21.71
N SER A 239 -8.39 -12.82 -23.02
CA SER A 239 -8.30 -11.77 -24.04
C SER A 239 -9.50 -10.81 -23.98
N ALA A 240 -10.70 -11.31 -23.71
CA ALA A 240 -11.89 -10.48 -23.58
C ALA A 240 -11.80 -9.53 -22.37
N VAL A 241 -11.32 -10.03 -21.22
CA VAL A 241 -11.11 -9.21 -20.02
C VAL A 241 -10.01 -8.16 -20.26
N GLU A 242 -8.89 -8.55 -20.88
CA GLU A 242 -7.82 -7.59 -21.23
C GLU A 242 -8.36 -6.47 -22.15
N ALA A 243 -9.14 -6.83 -23.17
CA ALA A 243 -9.76 -5.86 -24.07
C ALA A 243 -10.72 -4.91 -23.32
N LYS A 244 -11.53 -5.43 -22.39
CA LYS A 244 -12.43 -4.61 -21.55
C LYS A 244 -11.62 -3.62 -20.70
N ILE A 245 -10.58 -4.08 -20.00
CA ILE A 245 -9.68 -3.21 -19.21
C ILE A 245 -9.12 -2.09 -20.11
N LYS A 246 -8.53 -2.44 -21.25
CA LYS A 246 -7.87 -1.46 -22.14
C LYS A 246 -8.84 -0.50 -22.81
N SER A 247 -10.10 -0.92 -23.04
CA SER A 247 -11.13 -0.05 -23.63
C SER A 247 -11.45 1.18 -22.75
N THR A 248 -11.19 1.09 -21.45
CA THR A 248 -11.40 2.18 -20.47
C THR A 248 -10.17 3.05 -20.23
N TRP A 249 -9.07 2.87 -20.96
CA TRP A 249 -7.82 3.59 -20.69
C TRP A 249 -7.94 5.10 -20.80
N SER A 250 -8.56 5.63 -21.86
CA SER A 250 -8.59 7.06 -22.18
C SER A 250 -8.94 7.96 -20.97
N PRO A 251 -10.02 7.71 -20.23
CA PRO A 251 -10.36 8.50 -19.04
C PRO A 251 -9.46 8.22 -17.81
N MET A 252 -8.74 7.10 -17.77
CA MET A 252 -7.94 6.75 -16.59
C MET A 252 -6.60 7.49 -16.55
N PRO A 253 -6.18 8.01 -15.38
CA PRO A 253 -4.82 8.47 -15.15
C PRO A 253 -3.78 7.38 -15.42
N ILE A 254 -2.61 7.80 -15.90
CA ILE A 254 -1.53 6.91 -16.32
C ILE A 254 -1.09 5.92 -15.24
N PHE A 255 -1.04 6.33 -13.97
CA PHE A 255 -0.61 5.48 -12.86
C PHE A 255 -1.56 4.29 -12.65
N ILE A 256 -2.88 4.49 -12.84
CA ILE A 256 -3.86 3.40 -12.79
C ILE A 256 -3.65 2.43 -13.95
N ARG A 257 -3.32 2.93 -15.15
CA ARG A 257 -3.03 2.06 -16.30
C ARG A 257 -1.81 1.17 -16.05
N ILE A 258 -0.75 1.75 -15.46
CA ILE A 258 0.47 1.03 -15.07
C ILE A 258 0.17 -0.02 -14.00
N GLU A 259 -0.64 0.33 -12.98
CA GLU A 259 -1.07 -0.59 -11.91
C GLU A 259 -1.83 -1.79 -12.49
N LEU A 260 -2.82 -1.55 -13.36
CA LEU A 260 -3.62 -2.61 -13.99
C LEU A 260 -2.78 -3.52 -14.89
N LEU A 261 -1.87 -2.95 -15.68
CA LEU A 261 -0.95 -3.74 -16.51
C LEU A 261 -0.01 -4.58 -15.64
N THR A 262 0.56 -3.99 -14.57
CA THR A 262 1.42 -4.69 -13.62
C THR A 262 0.70 -5.89 -12.99
N GLY A 263 -0.56 -5.71 -12.58
CA GLY A 263 -1.37 -6.82 -12.06
C GLY A 263 -1.60 -7.94 -13.09
N MET A 264 -1.78 -7.61 -14.37
CA MET A 264 -1.89 -8.63 -15.43
C MET A 264 -0.54 -9.30 -15.72
N VAL A 265 0.60 -8.59 -15.62
CA VAL A 265 1.94 -9.19 -15.71
C VAL A 265 2.12 -10.21 -14.59
N GLU A 266 1.81 -9.84 -13.35
CA GLU A 266 1.94 -10.74 -12.19
C GLU A 266 1.07 -11.99 -12.36
N SER A 267 -0.18 -11.82 -12.84
CA SER A 267 -1.06 -12.93 -13.19
C SER A 267 -0.46 -13.87 -14.24
N ALA A 268 0.16 -13.32 -15.29
CA ALA A 268 0.85 -14.12 -16.30
C ALA A 268 2.05 -14.88 -15.74
N LEU A 269 2.82 -14.26 -14.84
CA LEU A 269 3.96 -14.89 -14.17
C LEU A 269 3.52 -16.03 -13.23
N GLU A 270 2.42 -15.85 -12.49
CA GLU A 270 1.83 -16.88 -11.62
C GLU A 270 1.43 -18.14 -12.41
N HIS A 271 1.02 -17.98 -13.67
CA HIS A 271 0.67 -19.06 -14.59
C HIS A 271 1.83 -19.48 -15.52
N SER A 272 3.06 -19.04 -15.23
CA SER A 272 4.27 -19.38 -16.00
C SER A 272 4.23 -18.99 -17.49
N ASP A 273 3.42 -18.00 -17.87
CA ASP A 273 3.27 -17.50 -19.25
C ASP A 273 4.23 -16.31 -19.48
N GLN A 274 5.50 -16.64 -19.69
CA GLN A 274 6.58 -15.66 -19.88
C GLN A 274 6.37 -14.76 -21.10
N GLU A 275 5.80 -15.30 -22.18
CA GLU A 275 5.55 -14.54 -23.41
C GLU A 275 4.53 -13.42 -23.17
N THR A 276 3.39 -13.75 -22.53
CA THR A 276 2.37 -12.76 -22.18
C THR A 276 2.90 -11.77 -21.16
N ALA A 277 3.63 -12.23 -20.14
CA ALA A 277 4.26 -11.37 -19.15
C ALA A 277 5.21 -10.35 -19.82
N LEU A 278 6.10 -10.80 -20.70
CA LEU A 278 7.06 -9.92 -21.37
C LEU A 278 6.38 -8.91 -22.31
N ARG A 279 5.34 -9.33 -23.04
CA ARG A 279 4.51 -8.42 -23.85
C ARG A 279 3.90 -7.30 -23.00
N LEU A 280 3.27 -7.66 -21.89
CA LEU A 280 2.62 -6.70 -20.98
C LEU A 280 3.64 -5.80 -20.27
N VAL A 281 4.82 -6.32 -19.90
CA VAL A 281 5.95 -5.53 -19.38
C VAL A 281 6.39 -4.48 -20.40
N ASN A 282 6.55 -4.86 -21.66
CA ASN A 282 6.95 -3.93 -22.72
C ASN A 282 5.89 -2.83 -22.93
N GLU A 283 4.62 -3.17 -22.87
CA GLU A 283 3.52 -2.20 -22.95
C GLU A 283 3.50 -1.25 -21.73
N THR A 284 3.77 -1.79 -20.54
CA THR A 284 3.92 -1.00 -19.31
C THR A 284 5.10 -0.03 -19.42
N GLN A 285 6.24 -0.49 -19.95
CA GLN A 285 7.43 0.33 -20.16
C GLN A 285 7.15 1.51 -21.10
N VAL A 286 6.41 1.29 -22.20
CA VAL A 286 6.01 2.38 -23.11
C VAL A 286 5.22 3.46 -22.36
N LEU A 287 4.24 3.07 -21.56
CA LEU A 287 3.46 4.02 -20.75
C LEU A 287 4.33 4.81 -19.76
N VAL A 288 5.31 4.15 -19.15
CA VAL A 288 6.25 4.77 -18.22
C VAL A 288 7.17 5.76 -18.93
N ASP A 289 7.71 5.41 -20.10
CA ASP A 289 8.67 6.21 -20.84
C ASP A 289 8.05 7.42 -21.56
N GLU A 290 6.77 7.34 -21.94
CA GLU A 290 6.05 8.45 -22.56
C GLU A 290 5.74 9.60 -21.60
N HIS A 291 5.93 9.39 -20.29
CA HIS A 291 5.61 10.37 -19.26
C HIS A 291 6.87 10.94 -18.59
N GLN A 292 6.84 12.23 -18.28
CA GLN A 292 7.86 12.88 -17.46
C GLN A 292 7.47 12.75 -15.99
N TRP A 293 8.33 12.10 -15.22
CA TRP A 293 8.11 11.85 -13.79
C TRP A 293 9.13 12.62 -12.96
N PRO A 294 8.73 13.22 -11.83
CA PRO A 294 9.67 13.51 -10.75
C PRO A 294 10.42 12.23 -10.36
N LEU A 295 11.71 12.35 -10.05
CA LEU A 295 12.57 11.18 -9.86
C LEU A 295 12.10 10.31 -8.68
N GLU A 296 11.59 10.93 -7.62
CA GLU A 296 10.99 10.29 -6.45
C GLU A 296 9.79 9.39 -6.77
N HIS A 297 9.13 9.61 -7.91
CA HIS A 297 7.98 8.81 -8.36
C HIS A 297 8.35 7.89 -9.52
N GLY A 298 9.15 8.39 -10.46
CA GLY A 298 9.55 7.64 -11.65
C GLY A 298 10.47 6.47 -11.34
N LEU A 299 11.38 6.62 -10.36
CA LEU A 299 12.35 5.59 -10.05
C LEU A 299 11.69 4.33 -9.45
N PRO A 300 10.81 4.41 -8.43
CA PRO A 300 10.04 3.26 -7.95
C PRO A 300 9.28 2.51 -9.05
N ILE A 301 8.58 3.25 -9.91
CA ILE A 301 7.76 2.68 -10.99
C ILE A 301 8.65 1.93 -11.97
N LYS A 302 9.73 2.56 -12.44
CA LYS A 302 10.68 1.94 -13.38
C LYS A 302 11.36 0.72 -12.77
N ALA A 303 11.78 0.78 -11.52
CA ALA A 303 12.40 -0.34 -10.83
C ALA A 303 11.44 -1.54 -10.69
N LYS A 304 10.14 -1.32 -10.45
CA LYS A 304 9.13 -2.39 -10.48
C LYS A 304 8.99 -2.99 -11.88
N VAL A 305 8.99 -2.19 -12.95
CA VAL A 305 8.97 -2.71 -14.33
C VAL A 305 10.21 -3.55 -14.62
N VAL A 306 11.38 -3.14 -14.12
CA VAL A 306 12.63 -3.90 -14.24
C VAL A 306 12.58 -5.25 -13.51
N GLU A 307 12.05 -5.29 -12.28
CA GLU A 307 11.82 -6.54 -11.55
C GLU A 307 10.92 -7.50 -12.36
N LEU A 308 9.80 -7.00 -12.88
CA LEU A 308 8.86 -7.79 -13.67
C LEU A 308 9.48 -8.26 -14.99
N ARG A 309 10.29 -7.42 -15.64
CA ARG A 309 11.02 -7.76 -16.87
C ARG A 309 11.98 -8.92 -16.66
N PHE A 310 12.73 -8.91 -15.56
CA PHE A 310 13.60 -10.01 -15.20
C PHE A 310 12.79 -11.30 -15.01
N ARG A 311 11.71 -11.24 -14.23
CA ARG A 311 10.83 -12.40 -13.98
C ARG A 311 10.18 -12.94 -15.26
N ALA A 312 9.94 -12.07 -16.24
CA ALA A 312 9.42 -12.43 -17.56
C ALA A 312 10.48 -13.02 -18.52
N GLY A 313 11.76 -13.12 -18.09
CA GLY A 313 12.84 -13.79 -18.82
C GLY A 313 13.77 -12.87 -19.61
N ASP A 314 13.59 -11.55 -19.57
CA ASP A 314 14.46 -10.59 -20.26
C ASP A 314 15.54 -10.03 -19.31
N GLU A 315 16.42 -10.94 -18.88
CA GLU A 315 17.40 -10.70 -17.82
C GLU A 315 18.42 -9.60 -18.18
N THR A 316 18.89 -9.60 -19.43
CA THR A 316 19.93 -8.66 -19.88
C THR A 316 19.43 -7.23 -19.89
N THR A 317 18.21 -7.00 -20.39
CA THR A 317 17.61 -5.68 -20.43
C THR A 317 17.27 -5.21 -19.02
N ALA A 318 16.70 -6.09 -18.19
CA ALA A 318 16.37 -5.78 -16.81
C ALA A 318 17.61 -5.35 -16.02
N ARG A 319 18.72 -6.10 -16.12
CA ARG A 319 19.96 -5.72 -15.43
C ARG A 319 20.50 -4.37 -15.89
N ARG A 320 20.59 -4.16 -17.21
CA ARG A 320 21.05 -2.89 -17.77
C ARG A 320 20.21 -1.70 -17.27
N GLU A 321 18.89 -1.88 -17.19
CA GLU A 321 17.97 -0.84 -16.72
C GLU A 321 18.07 -0.61 -15.21
N ALA A 322 18.26 -1.65 -14.40
CA ALA A 322 18.53 -1.51 -12.96
C ALA A 322 19.82 -0.71 -12.71
N ASP A 323 20.91 -1.02 -13.42
CA ASP A 323 22.20 -0.34 -13.28
C ASP A 323 22.06 1.14 -13.67
N GLU A 324 21.30 1.42 -14.74
CA GLU A 324 21.02 2.78 -15.20
C GLU A 324 20.15 3.57 -14.21
N LEU A 325 19.14 2.96 -13.60
CA LEU A 325 18.32 3.60 -12.56
C LEU A 325 19.14 3.92 -11.31
N LEU A 326 20.03 3.01 -10.89
CA LEU A 326 20.92 3.26 -9.76
C LEU A 326 21.84 4.46 -10.05
N ARG A 327 22.40 4.52 -11.26
CA ARG A 327 23.23 5.64 -11.71
C ARG A 327 22.44 6.96 -11.72
N GLN A 328 21.21 6.95 -12.25
CA GLN A 328 20.33 8.12 -12.25
C GLN A 328 20.04 8.61 -10.82
N PHE A 329 19.77 7.70 -9.89
CA PHE A 329 19.62 8.08 -8.48
C PHE A 329 20.87 8.77 -7.95
N GLU A 330 22.04 8.16 -8.08
CA GLU A 330 23.29 8.71 -7.53
C GLU A 330 23.64 10.08 -8.13
N GLU A 331 23.34 10.30 -9.41
CA GLU A 331 23.58 11.58 -10.10
C GLU A 331 22.59 12.68 -9.69
N HIS A 332 21.34 12.31 -9.40
CA HIS A 332 20.23 13.26 -9.25
C HIS A 332 19.54 13.22 -7.89
N LYS A 333 20.07 12.48 -6.90
CA LYS A 333 19.44 12.35 -5.57
C LYS A 333 19.24 13.69 -4.87
N GLU A 334 20.07 14.69 -5.16
CA GLU A 334 19.91 16.05 -4.60
C GLU A 334 18.69 16.79 -5.14
N GLU A 335 18.09 16.32 -6.23
CA GLU A 335 16.81 16.81 -6.75
C GLU A 335 15.62 16.17 -6.04
N ILE A 336 15.82 15.04 -5.35
CA ILE A 336 14.82 14.36 -4.55
C ILE A 336 14.79 14.96 -3.14
N VAL A 337 13.59 15.31 -2.65
CA VAL A 337 13.41 15.69 -1.25
C VAL A 337 13.86 14.53 -0.35
N ASN A 338 14.73 14.81 0.61
CA ASN A 338 15.37 13.80 1.47
C ASN A 338 14.42 12.73 2.02
N ILE A 339 13.24 13.12 2.50
CA ILE A 339 12.23 12.20 3.07
C ILE A 339 11.68 11.15 2.08
N TYR A 340 12.01 11.25 0.80
CA TYR A 340 11.60 10.27 -0.23
C TYR A 340 12.78 9.45 -0.78
N ARG A 341 14.02 9.76 -0.39
CA ARG A 341 15.22 9.14 -0.99
C ARG A 341 15.36 7.67 -0.61
N ALA A 342 15.10 7.33 0.65
CA ALA A 342 15.17 5.94 1.12
C ALA A 342 14.09 5.07 0.45
N GLU A 343 12.82 5.52 0.50
CA GLU A 343 11.69 4.83 -0.15
C GLU A 343 11.91 4.63 -1.66
N ALA A 344 12.48 5.63 -2.33
CA ALA A 344 12.75 5.54 -3.77
C ALA A 344 13.65 4.33 -4.12
N LEU A 345 14.58 3.96 -3.24
CA LEU A 345 15.56 2.89 -3.48
C LEU A 345 15.02 1.48 -3.22
N HIS A 346 13.96 1.30 -2.42
CA HIS A 346 13.49 -0.04 -2.04
C HIS A 346 13.09 -0.91 -3.24
N PRO A 347 12.32 -0.41 -4.24
CA PRO A 347 11.95 -1.22 -5.40
C PRO A 347 13.17 -1.60 -6.26
N LEU A 348 14.22 -0.79 -6.26
CA LEU A 348 15.45 -1.08 -6.99
C LEU A 348 16.27 -2.18 -6.29
N ALA A 349 16.37 -2.14 -4.96
CA ALA A 349 17.01 -3.21 -4.19
C ALA A 349 16.28 -4.55 -4.39
N ARG A 350 14.95 -4.51 -4.38
CA ARG A 350 14.09 -5.66 -4.70
C ARG A 350 14.33 -6.21 -6.11
N ALA A 351 14.46 -5.34 -7.11
CA ALA A 351 14.76 -5.77 -8.47
C ALA A 351 16.08 -6.55 -8.54
N TYR A 352 17.13 -6.06 -7.89
CA TYR A 352 18.40 -6.81 -7.79
C TYR A 352 18.24 -8.13 -7.02
N GLN A 353 17.47 -8.14 -5.93
CA GLN A 353 17.23 -9.38 -5.19
C GLN A 353 16.49 -10.41 -6.04
N ALA A 354 15.49 -9.99 -6.82
CA ALA A 354 14.79 -10.86 -7.76
C ALA A 354 15.74 -11.46 -8.82
N MET A 355 16.78 -10.71 -9.21
CA MET A 355 17.85 -11.17 -10.12
C MET A 355 18.85 -12.15 -9.47
N GLY A 356 18.73 -12.44 -8.17
CA GLY A 356 19.71 -13.22 -7.41
C GLY A 356 20.98 -12.44 -7.03
N GLU A 357 20.99 -11.12 -7.23
CA GLU A 357 22.12 -10.23 -6.97
C GLU A 357 22.07 -9.70 -5.53
N THR A 358 22.00 -10.60 -4.56
CA THR A 358 21.77 -10.27 -3.14
C THR A 358 22.82 -9.30 -2.58
N GLY A 359 24.08 -9.40 -3.00
CA GLY A 359 25.12 -8.45 -2.60
C GLY A 359 24.87 -7.02 -3.11
N VAL A 360 24.34 -6.88 -4.33
CA VAL A 360 23.97 -5.57 -4.89
C VAL A 360 22.73 -5.04 -4.19
N ALA A 361 21.70 -5.88 -4.00
CA ALA A 361 20.51 -5.53 -3.26
C ALA A 361 20.84 -5.02 -1.84
N LEU A 362 21.73 -5.71 -1.12
CA LEU A 362 22.19 -5.31 0.20
C LEU A 362 22.90 -3.94 0.17
N ASN A 363 23.75 -3.67 -0.82
CA ASN A 363 24.37 -2.35 -0.98
C ASN A 363 23.35 -1.23 -1.25
N VAL A 364 22.30 -1.51 -2.02
CA VAL A 364 21.20 -0.54 -2.23
C VAL A 364 20.44 -0.30 -0.93
N TYR A 365 20.19 -1.32 -0.11
CA TYR A 365 19.58 -1.13 1.22
C TYR A 365 20.49 -0.35 2.18
N LYS A 366 21.80 -0.60 2.18
CA LYS A 366 22.76 0.24 2.93
C LYS A 366 22.64 1.70 2.52
N ARG A 367 22.57 1.98 1.21
CA ARG A 367 22.33 3.34 0.71
C ARG A 367 20.99 3.88 1.19
N ALA A 368 19.90 3.12 1.12
CA ALA A 368 18.58 3.54 1.56
C ALA A 368 18.57 3.92 3.05
N VAL A 369 19.25 3.13 3.90
CA VAL A 369 19.42 3.44 5.32
C VAL A 369 20.15 4.77 5.51
N GLU A 370 21.27 5.00 4.82
CA GLU A 370 21.99 6.28 4.94
C GLU A 370 21.18 7.48 4.45
N GLU A 371 20.47 7.35 3.33
CA GLU A 371 19.59 8.42 2.86
C GLU A 371 18.46 8.71 3.85
N GLY A 372 17.98 7.69 4.58
CA GLY A 372 17.04 7.86 5.68
C GLY A 372 17.63 8.62 6.87
N VAL A 373 18.92 8.43 7.20
CA VAL A 373 19.61 9.16 8.28
C VAL A 373 19.75 10.65 7.99
N GLU A 374 19.96 11.02 6.73
CA GLU A 374 20.08 12.41 6.27
C GLU A 374 18.80 13.25 6.47
N ASN A 375 17.68 12.60 6.83
CA ASN A 375 16.48 13.31 7.23
C ASN A 375 16.71 14.20 8.47
N PRO A 376 16.05 15.37 8.57
CA PRO A 376 16.43 16.41 9.53
C PRO A 376 15.94 16.14 10.96
N ASN A 377 14.92 15.31 11.15
CA ASN A 377 14.29 14.99 12.42
C ASN A 377 14.00 13.48 12.53
N SER A 378 13.73 13.00 13.74
CA SER A 378 13.64 11.56 14.01
C SER A 378 12.39 10.89 13.46
N ARG A 379 11.30 11.65 13.21
CA ARG A 379 10.08 11.07 12.64
C ARG A 379 10.31 10.42 11.27
N PRO A 380 10.73 11.13 10.21
CA PRO A 380 11.00 10.49 8.91
C PRO A 380 12.13 9.46 8.98
N ARG A 381 13.12 9.59 9.88
CA ARG A 381 14.13 8.54 10.12
C ARG A 381 13.48 7.25 10.62
N ALA A 382 12.55 7.35 11.56
CA ALA A 382 11.80 6.22 12.09
C ALA A 382 10.89 5.58 11.03
N GLU A 383 10.21 6.39 10.22
CA GLU A 383 9.40 5.91 9.09
C GLU A 383 10.26 5.14 8.07
N ASP A 384 11.41 5.71 7.67
CA ASP A 384 12.34 5.08 6.72
C ASP A 384 12.99 3.82 7.26
N LEU A 385 13.40 3.80 8.54
CA LEU A 385 13.95 2.62 9.19
C LEU A 385 12.92 1.49 9.27
N SER A 386 11.69 1.81 9.70
CA SER A 386 10.58 0.87 9.76
C SER A 386 10.28 0.27 8.38
N ALA A 387 10.14 1.11 7.35
CA ALA A 387 9.86 0.68 5.99
C ALA A 387 10.99 -0.20 5.42
N THR A 388 12.24 0.21 5.62
CA THR A 388 13.42 -0.53 5.16
C THR A 388 13.51 -1.91 5.79
N CYS A 389 13.31 -2.02 7.11
CA CYS A 389 13.31 -3.30 7.81
C CYS A 389 12.17 -4.21 7.33
N CYS A 390 10.96 -3.67 7.10
CA CYS A 390 9.84 -4.43 6.54
C CYS A 390 10.13 -4.95 5.13
N GLU A 391 10.74 -4.14 4.26
CA GLU A 391 11.14 -4.56 2.92
C GLU A 391 12.20 -5.67 2.96
N MET A 392 13.27 -5.51 3.74
CA MET A 392 14.31 -6.53 3.87
C MET A 392 13.78 -7.85 4.43
N ALA A 393 12.85 -7.80 5.41
CA ALA A 393 12.22 -8.98 5.97
C ALA A 393 11.38 -9.73 4.91
N ARG A 394 10.56 -9.01 4.14
CA ARG A 394 9.70 -9.58 3.08
C ARG A 394 10.51 -10.20 1.95
N TRP A 395 11.57 -9.53 1.54
CA TRP A 395 12.43 -10.00 0.45
C TRP A 395 13.56 -10.91 0.92
N SER A 396 13.56 -11.28 2.21
CA SER A 396 14.43 -12.31 2.72
C SER A 396 15.92 -11.95 2.57
N ILE A 397 16.25 -10.67 2.74
CA ILE A 397 17.59 -10.09 2.62
C ILE A 397 18.16 -9.90 4.01
N GLU A 398 19.19 -10.68 4.33
CA GLU A 398 19.86 -10.61 5.62
C GLU A 398 20.83 -9.43 5.64
N PRO A 399 20.72 -8.51 6.62
CA PRO A 399 21.76 -7.50 6.83
C PRO A 399 23.09 -8.17 7.18
N ASP A 400 24.19 -7.64 6.65
CA ASP A 400 25.51 -7.99 7.18
C ASP A 400 25.78 -7.23 8.50
N GLN A 401 26.90 -7.52 9.16
CA GLN A 401 27.20 -6.93 10.46
C GLN A 401 27.24 -5.40 10.41
N GLU A 402 27.79 -4.82 9.33
CA GLU A 402 27.85 -3.37 9.16
C GLU A 402 26.45 -2.75 9.11
N LEU A 403 25.54 -3.35 8.34
CA LEU A 403 24.17 -2.86 8.26
C LEU A 403 23.39 -3.11 9.56
N TRP A 404 23.65 -4.21 10.27
CA TRP A 404 23.07 -4.44 11.60
C TRP A 404 23.47 -3.36 12.60
N ASP A 405 24.78 -3.12 12.73
CA ASP A 405 25.32 -2.10 13.63
C ASP A 405 24.69 -0.73 13.32
N ARG A 406 24.50 -0.43 12.03
CA ARG A 406 23.91 0.82 11.57
C ARG A 406 22.41 0.92 11.88
N ILE A 407 21.65 -0.13 11.65
CA ILE A 407 20.21 -0.20 11.97
C ILE A 407 20.00 0.04 13.47
N GLU A 408 20.78 -0.62 14.31
CA GLU A 408 20.72 -0.49 15.78
C GLU A 408 21.13 0.90 16.26
N GLU A 409 22.16 1.51 15.65
CA GLU A 409 22.58 2.88 15.95
C GLU A 409 21.45 3.87 15.67
N ILE A 410 20.76 3.73 14.53
CA ILE A 410 19.67 4.63 14.15
C ILE A 410 18.50 4.46 15.12
N GLU A 411 18.08 3.23 15.39
CA GLU A 411 17.01 2.92 16.34
C GLU A 411 17.26 3.57 17.71
N GLN A 412 18.47 3.39 18.26
CA GLN A 412 18.86 3.97 19.55
C GLN A 412 19.00 5.50 19.53
N GLY A 413 19.20 6.07 18.34
CA GLY A 413 19.35 7.51 18.12
C GLY A 413 18.04 8.27 17.85
N LEU A 414 16.90 7.58 17.79
CA LEU A 414 15.59 8.20 17.59
C LEU A 414 15.17 8.98 18.85
N ASP A 415 15.30 10.31 18.81
CA ASP A 415 14.89 11.22 19.89
C ASP A 415 14.44 12.58 19.33
N ALA A 416 14.06 13.53 20.17
CA ALA A 416 13.74 14.89 19.76
C ALA A 416 14.90 15.57 19.00
N PRO A 417 14.61 16.41 17.98
CA PRO A 417 13.29 16.83 17.53
C PRO A 417 12.58 15.76 16.67
N TRP A 418 11.25 15.68 16.83
CA TRP A 418 10.34 14.81 16.08
C TRP A 418 9.76 15.49 14.85
#